data_AF-A0A3E1NPX0-F1
#
_entry.id   AF-A0A3E1NPX0-F1
#
_cell.length_a   1.000
_cell.length_b   1.000
_cell.length_c   1.000
_cell.angle_alpha   90.00
_cell.angle_beta   90.00
_cell.angle_gamma   90.00
#
_symmetry.space_group_name_H-M   'P 1'
#
loop_
_entity.id
_entity.type
_entity.pdbx_description
1 polymer ?
#
loop_
_entity_poly.entity_id
_entity_poly.type
_entity_poly.pdbx_seq_one_letter_code
_entity_poly.pdbx_strand_id
1 'polypeptide(L)'
;MRLNAIKIPCYRLVANAAAREQLQTKGSAGLLDCSYSRDQISILNYPMELFIKLIDLTQPNNIIDATGIKGNIDITLHINLNAPRQLMLQHWRKALRANGLDLQEAEIEKLVLVTEDDHAAEW
;
A
#
# COMPACT_ATOMS: atom_id res chain seq x y z
N MET A 1 12.84 14.50 28.84
CA MET A 1 12.53 13.89 27.51
C MET A 1 12.70 12.38 27.59
N ARG A 2 11.65 11.62 27.25
CA ARG A 2 11.68 10.15 27.20
C ARG A 2 11.18 9.68 25.84
N LEU A 3 11.79 8.61 25.33
CA LEU A 3 11.33 7.93 24.12
C LEU A 3 10.40 6.80 24.55
N ASN A 4 9.15 6.85 24.10
CA ASN A 4 8.19 5.77 24.31
C ASN A 4 7.96 5.03 23.00
N ALA A 5 7.98 3.70 23.05
CA ALA A 5 7.56 2.86 21.93
C ALA A 5 6.03 2.80 21.92
N ILE A 6 5.41 3.25 20.83
CA ILE A 6 3.98 3.07 20.57
C ILE A 6 3.79 2.13 19.39
N LYS A 7 2.73 1.33 19.43
CA LYS A 7 2.31 0.49 18.31
C LYS A 7 1.31 1.24 17.45
N ILE A 8 1.58 1.36 16.16
CA ILE A 8 0.73 2.05 15.20
C ILE A 8 0.14 1.02 14.24
N PRO A 9 -1.19 0.98 14.06
CA PRO A 9 -1.83 0.11 13.10
C PRO A 9 -1.44 0.51 11.67
N CYS A 10 -1.16 -0.49 10.84
CA CYS A 10 -0.73 -0.33 9.45
C CYS A 10 -1.19 -1.52 8.60
N TYR A 11 -0.98 -1.44 7.30
CA TYR A 11 -1.12 -2.57 6.39
C TYR A 11 0.24 -2.98 5.84
N ARG A 12 0.51 -4.28 5.76
CA ARG A 12 1.62 -4.84 4.98
C ARG A 12 1.10 -5.27 3.63
N LEU A 13 1.66 -4.72 2.57
CA LEU A 13 1.45 -5.22 1.21
C LEU A 13 2.38 -6.42 0.99
N VAL A 14 1.82 -7.61 0.85
CA VAL A 14 2.57 -8.86 0.68
C VAL A 14 2.33 -9.44 -0.71
N ALA A 15 3.29 -10.22 -1.20
CA ALA A 15 3.19 -10.93 -2.47
C ALA A 15 3.42 -12.43 -2.26
N ASN A 16 2.62 -13.27 -2.94
CA ASN A 16 2.90 -14.69 -3.00
C ASN A 16 4.14 -14.98 -3.87
N ALA A 17 4.62 -16.23 -3.89
CA ALA A 17 5.82 -16.59 -4.66
C ALA A 17 5.67 -16.32 -6.17
N ALA A 18 4.52 -16.68 -6.76
CA ALA A 18 4.26 -16.49 -8.18
C ALA A 18 4.19 -15.00 -8.58
N ALA A 19 3.52 -14.17 -7.77
CA ALA A 19 3.37 -12.74 -8.02
C ALA A 19 4.72 -12.02 -8.00
N ARG A 20 5.65 -12.44 -7.11
CA ARG A 20 6.99 -11.86 -7.05
C ARG A 20 7.76 -12.00 -8.36
N GLU A 21 7.61 -13.14 -9.03
CA GLU A 21 8.29 -13.42 -10.31
C GLU A 21 7.51 -12.85 -11.51
N GLN A 22 6.18 -12.82 -11.44
CA GLN A 22 5.33 -12.46 -12.58
C GLN A 22 5.09 -10.96 -12.71
N LEU A 23 4.97 -10.24 -11.59
CA LEU A 23 4.62 -8.82 -11.59
C LEU A 23 5.83 -7.91 -11.78
N GLN A 24 7.06 -8.41 -11.55
CA GLN A 24 8.25 -7.63 -11.83
C GLN A 24 8.33 -7.32 -13.33
N THR A 25 8.45 -6.03 -13.68
CA THR A 25 8.46 -5.61 -15.07
C THR A 25 9.56 -6.34 -15.86
N LYS A 26 9.18 -6.88 -17.02
CA LYS A 26 10.11 -7.59 -17.93
C LYS A 26 10.71 -6.67 -19.01
N GLY A 27 10.26 -5.43 -19.10
CA GLY A 27 10.62 -4.45 -20.13
C GLY A 27 11.69 -3.43 -19.69
N SER A 28 12.27 -2.73 -20.67
CA SER A 28 13.24 -1.64 -20.46
C SER A 28 12.60 -0.33 -19.99
N ALA A 29 13.43 0.60 -19.54
CA ALA A 29 13.00 1.93 -19.09
C ALA A 29 12.22 2.67 -20.18
N GLY A 30 10.99 3.10 -19.87
CA GLY A 30 10.27 4.10 -20.66
C GLY A 30 8.94 3.63 -21.23
N LEU A 31 7.93 3.56 -20.38
CA LEU A 31 6.70 4.36 -20.51
C LEU A 31 5.85 4.04 -19.28
N LEU A 32 5.56 5.04 -18.47
CA LEU A 32 4.57 4.92 -17.41
C LEU A 32 3.21 5.00 -18.09
N ASP A 33 2.59 3.85 -18.36
CA ASP A 33 1.26 3.80 -18.96
C ASP A 33 0.23 3.46 -17.88
N CYS A 34 -0.71 4.39 -17.70
CA CYS A 34 -1.84 4.25 -16.80
C CYS A 34 -3.11 4.38 -17.65
N SER A 35 -3.78 3.26 -17.92
CA SER A 35 -5.07 3.27 -18.59
C SER A 35 -6.19 3.03 -17.57
N TYR A 36 -7.25 3.84 -17.68
CA TYR A 36 -8.46 3.71 -16.86
C TYR A 36 -9.68 3.46 -17.74
N SER A 37 -10.40 2.35 -17.50
CA SER A 37 -11.66 2.08 -18.19
C SER A 37 -12.70 1.49 -17.23
N ARG A 38 -13.82 2.21 -17.02
CA ARG A 38 -14.97 1.89 -16.15
C ARG A 38 -14.64 1.48 -14.70
N ASP A 39 -13.91 0.39 -14.49
CA ASP A 39 -13.48 -0.16 -13.19
C ASP A 39 -12.12 -0.88 -13.28
N GLN A 40 -11.30 -0.57 -14.29
CA GLN A 40 -10.01 -1.19 -14.52
C GLN A 40 -8.92 -0.13 -14.56
N ILE A 41 -7.85 -0.37 -13.81
CA ILE A 41 -6.60 0.36 -13.87
C ILE A 41 -5.56 -0.63 -14.38
N SER A 42 -4.95 -0.36 -15.53
CA SER A 42 -3.77 -1.10 -15.97
C SER A 42 -2.57 -0.20 -15.87
N ILE A 43 -1.57 -0.65 -15.12
CA ILE A 43 -0.33 0.09 -14.91
C ILE A 43 0.84 -0.76 -15.40
N LEU A 44 1.62 -0.20 -16.32
CA LEU A 44 2.79 -0.85 -16.89
C LEU A 44 4.05 -0.09 -16.51
N ASN A 45 5.11 -0.83 -16.19
CA ASN A 45 6.42 -0.32 -15.84
C ASN A 45 6.39 0.73 -14.71
N TYR A 46 5.57 0.48 -13.69
CA TYR A 46 5.30 1.45 -12.63
C TYR A 46 6.18 1.22 -11.40
N PRO A 47 6.87 2.25 -10.87
CA PRO A 47 7.67 2.08 -9.66
C PRO A 47 6.82 1.56 -8.49
N MET A 48 7.26 0.48 -7.84
CA MET A 48 6.56 -0.11 -6.70
C MET A 48 6.34 0.92 -5.58
N GLU A 49 7.30 1.83 -5.36
CA GLU A 49 7.16 2.92 -4.38
C GLU A 49 5.97 3.83 -4.70
N LEU A 50 5.77 4.20 -5.98
CA LEU A 50 4.63 5.00 -6.39
C LEU A 50 3.33 4.19 -6.30
N PHE A 51 3.39 2.88 -6.59
CA PHE A 51 2.22 2.01 -6.47
C PHE A 51 1.71 1.98 -5.04
N ILE A 52 2.63 1.84 -4.08
CA ILE A 52 2.28 1.86 -2.65
C ILE A 52 1.69 3.21 -2.26
N LYS A 53 2.28 4.32 -2.70
CA LYS A 53 1.72 5.67 -2.46
C LYS A 53 0.31 5.83 -3.02
N LEU A 54 0.03 5.27 -4.20
CA LEU A 54 -1.32 5.29 -4.77
C LEU A 54 -2.34 4.60 -3.87
N ILE A 55 -1.98 3.44 -3.30
CA ILE A 55 -2.87 2.74 -2.37
C ILE A 55 -2.99 3.56 -1.08
N ASP A 56 -1.88 4.05 -0.54
CA ASP A 56 -1.79 4.81 0.72
C ASP A 56 -2.70 6.05 0.71
N LEU A 57 -2.74 6.79 -0.40
CA LEU A 57 -3.62 7.96 -0.61
C LEU A 57 -5.12 7.65 -0.45
N THR A 58 -5.52 6.39 -0.59
CA THR A 58 -6.93 5.96 -0.53
C THR A 58 -7.27 5.21 0.76
N GLN A 59 -6.28 4.91 1.60
CA GLN A 59 -6.44 4.14 2.83
C GLN A 59 -6.35 5.03 4.08
N PRO A 60 -6.92 4.59 5.22
CA PRO A 60 -6.80 5.32 6.48
C PRO A 60 -5.45 5.10 7.17
N ASN A 61 -4.78 3.97 6.92
CA ASN A 61 -3.55 3.58 7.61
C ASN A 61 -2.40 3.41 6.61
N ASN A 62 -1.20 3.68 7.09
CA ASN A 62 0.03 3.56 6.31
C ASN A 62 0.23 2.15 5.75
N ILE A 63 0.80 2.09 4.55
CA ILE A 63 1.16 0.83 3.88
C ILE A 63 2.68 0.62 3.92
N ILE A 64 3.07 -0.58 4.31
CA ILE A 64 4.46 -1.04 4.37
C ILE A 64 4.68 -2.04 3.25
N ASP A 65 5.74 -1.83 2.47
CA ASP A 65 6.18 -2.81 1.48
C ASP A 65 6.74 -4.05 2.17
N ALA A 66 6.06 -5.18 1.98
CA ALA A 66 6.55 -6.51 2.34
C ALA A 66 6.43 -7.46 1.13
N THR A 67 6.38 -6.92 -0.09
CA THR A 67 6.19 -7.69 -1.32
C THR A 67 7.47 -8.41 -1.74
N GLY A 68 8.63 -7.81 -1.43
CA GLY A 68 9.92 -8.27 -1.94
C GLY A 68 10.12 -8.04 -3.44
N ILE A 69 9.20 -7.33 -4.11
CA ILE A 69 9.32 -6.98 -5.53
C ILE A 69 10.15 -5.70 -5.63
N LYS A 70 11.33 -5.79 -6.25
CA LYS A 70 12.22 -4.64 -6.43
C LYS A 70 12.01 -4.00 -7.80
N GLY A 71 11.94 -2.68 -7.83
CA GLY A 71 11.86 -1.89 -9.06
C GLY A 71 10.42 -1.63 -9.50
N ASN A 72 10.14 -1.88 -10.77
CA ASN A 72 8.86 -1.57 -11.40
C ASN A 72 7.96 -2.81 -11.47
N ILE A 73 6.66 -2.56 -11.48
CA ILE A 73 5.62 -3.57 -11.63
C ILE A 73 4.76 -3.35 -12.86
N ASP A 74 4.29 -4.47 -13.41
CA ASP A 74 3.24 -4.53 -14.41
C ASP A 74 2.02 -5.17 -13.76
N ILE A 75 0.91 -4.44 -13.65
CA ILE A 75 -0.30 -4.94 -12.98
C ILE A 75 -1.58 -4.40 -13.59
N THR A 76 -2.58 -5.26 -13.68
CA THR A 76 -3.94 -4.89 -14.06
C THR A 76 -4.88 -5.14 -12.89
N LEU A 77 -5.49 -4.07 -12.40
CA LEU A 77 -6.39 -4.08 -11.26
C LEU A 77 -7.81 -3.79 -11.70
N HIS A 78 -8.73 -4.67 -11.33
CA HIS A 78 -10.16 -4.39 -11.40
C HIS A 78 -10.60 -3.75 -10.09
N ILE A 79 -10.54 -2.42 -10.03
CA ILE A 79 -10.86 -1.63 -8.85
C ILE A 79 -11.80 -0.47 -9.21
N ASN A 80 -12.87 -0.34 -8.43
CA ASN A 80 -13.77 0.80 -8.50
C ASN A 80 -13.28 1.90 -7.55
N LEU A 81 -12.59 2.90 -8.09
CA LEU A 81 -12.08 4.04 -7.32
C LEU A 81 -13.19 5.00 -6.84
N ASN A 82 -14.42 4.86 -7.34
CA ASN A 82 -15.57 5.65 -6.91
C ASN A 82 -16.32 4.98 -5.75
N ALA A 83 -15.86 3.82 -5.27
CA ALA A 83 -16.47 3.17 -4.12
C ALA A 83 -16.40 4.08 -2.88
N PRO A 84 -17.41 4.04 -1.99
CA PRO A 84 -17.33 4.70 -0.70
C PRO A 84 -16.04 4.33 0.05
N ARG A 85 -15.43 5.28 0.77
CA ARG A 85 -14.17 5.06 1.50
C ARG A 85 -14.19 3.82 2.40
N GLN A 86 -15.35 3.52 2.98
CA GLN A 86 -15.59 2.33 3.83
C GLN A 86 -15.44 1.00 3.07
N LEU A 87 -15.73 0.99 1.76
CA LEU A 87 -15.62 -0.19 0.89
C LEU A 87 -14.28 -0.22 0.14
N MET A 88 -13.59 0.92 0.04
CA MET A 88 -12.35 1.06 -0.73
C MET A 88 -11.29 0.00 -0.36
N LEU A 89 -11.10 -0.26 0.94
CA LEU A 89 -10.17 -1.29 1.41
C LEU A 89 -10.53 -2.69 0.87
N GLN A 90 -11.81 -3.04 0.84
CA GLN A 90 -12.27 -4.34 0.33
C GLN A 90 -12.04 -4.44 -1.18
N HIS A 91 -12.27 -3.36 -1.92
CA HIS A 91 -11.99 -3.28 -3.35
C HIS A 91 -10.49 -3.44 -3.65
N TRP A 92 -9.62 -2.78 -2.88
CA TRP A 92 -8.17 -2.97 -2.98
C TRP A 92 -7.76 -4.41 -2.67
N ARG A 93 -8.18 -4.97 -1.52
CA ARG A 93 -7.88 -6.36 -1.17
C ARG A 93 -8.32 -7.33 -2.26
N LYS A 94 -9.51 -7.14 -2.83
CA LYS A 94 -10.02 -7.99 -3.92
C LYS A 94 -9.15 -7.88 -5.18
N ALA A 95 -8.84 -6.66 -5.62
CA ALA A 95 -8.04 -6.43 -6.82
C ALA A 95 -6.59 -6.92 -6.68
N LEU A 96 -6.00 -6.73 -5.50
CA LEU A 96 -4.64 -7.20 -5.17
C LEU A 96 -4.59 -8.73 -5.13
N ARG A 97 -5.55 -9.39 -4.47
CA ARG A 97 -5.60 -10.86 -4.36
C ARG A 97 -5.73 -11.54 -5.71
N ALA A 98 -6.46 -10.93 -6.65
CA ALA A 98 -6.56 -11.43 -8.02
C ALA A 98 -5.19 -11.48 -8.74
N ASN A 99 -4.23 -10.66 -8.29
CA ASN A 99 -2.87 -10.59 -8.82
C ASN A 99 -1.83 -11.25 -7.89
N GLY A 100 -2.27 -12.00 -6.87
CA GLY A 100 -1.37 -12.65 -5.90
C GLY A 100 -0.70 -11.72 -4.89
N LEU A 101 -1.21 -10.50 -4.75
CA LEU A 101 -0.87 -9.54 -3.69
C LEU A 101 -1.93 -9.56 -2.58
N ASP A 102 -1.61 -9.10 -1.36
CA ASP A 102 -2.62 -8.89 -0.31
C ASP A 102 -2.25 -7.75 0.62
N LEU A 103 -3.25 -7.10 1.23
CA LEU A 103 -3.07 -6.13 2.31
C LEU A 103 -3.42 -6.78 3.64
N GLN A 104 -2.40 -7.08 4.43
CA GLN A 104 -2.55 -7.71 5.74
C GLN A 104 -2.47 -6.67 6.85
N GLU A 105 -3.33 -6.78 7.86
CA GLU A 105 -3.24 -5.94 9.04
C GLU A 105 -1.95 -6.23 9.81
N ALA A 106 -1.29 -5.17 10.26
CA ALA A 106 -0.05 -5.26 11.01
C ALA A 106 0.08 -4.07 11.97
N GLU A 107 1.07 -4.18 12.85
CA GLU A 107 1.49 -3.10 13.74
C GLU A 107 2.98 -2.81 13.50
N ILE A 108 3.35 -1.54 13.61
CA ILE A 108 4.74 -1.12 13.70
C ILE A 108 5.01 -0.37 15.00
N GLU A 109 6.17 -0.64 15.57
CA GLU A 109 6.67 0.13 16.70
C GLU A 109 7.31 1.42 16.20
N LYS A 110 6.82 2.55 16.70
CA LYS A 110 7.40 3.87 16.45
C LYS A 110 7.82 4.48 17.77
N LEU A 111 9.03 5.03 17.81
CA LEU A 111 9.50 5.81 18.94
C LEU A 111 8.93 7.21 18.83
N VAL A 112 8.19 7.62 19.85
CA VAL A 112 7.67 8.99 19.99
C VAL A 112 8.42 9.68 21.11
N LEU A 113 8.89 10.89 20.84
CA LEU A 113 9.49 11.77 21.82
C LEU A 113 8.37 12.39 22.65
N VAL A 114 8.33 12.09 23.94
CA VAL A 114 7.41 12.74 24.88
C VAL A 114 8.16 13.83 25.62
N THR A 115 7.67 15.07 25.48
CA THR A 115 8.09 16.24 26.26
C THR A 115 7.19 16.37 27.49
N GLU A 116 7.75 16.80 28.62
CA GLU A 116 7.11 16.76 29.96
C GLU A 116 5.91 17.73 30.13
N ASP A 117 5.42 18.36 29.05
CA ASP A 117 4.28 19.29 29.07
C ASP A 117 2.91 18.62 28.85
N ASP A 118 2.84 17.32 28.55
CA ASP A 118 1.56 16.62 28.30
C ASP A 118 0.80 16.20 29.58
N HIS A 119 1.27 16.58 30.77
CA HIS A 119 0.56 16.32 32.04
C HIS A 119 -0.53 17.35 32.40
N ALA A 120 -0.89 18.27 31.49
CA ALA A 120 -1.85 19.36 31.76
C ALA A 120 -3.13 19.34 30.90
N ALA A 121 -3.55 18.20 30.37
CA ALA A 121 -4.82 18.08 29.65
C ALA A 121 -5.62 16.83 30.07
N GLU A 122 -5.79 16.64 31.37
CA GLU A 122 -6.98 15.97 31.92
C GLU A 122 -7.92 17.06 32.46
N TRP A 123 -8.94 17.43 31.68
CA TRP A 123 -10.15 18.12 32.12
C TRP A 123 -11.36 17.48 31.45
#